data_AF-A0A0C9TV26-F1
#
_entry.id   AF-A0A0C9TV26-F1
#
_cell.length_a   1.000
_cell.length_b   1.000
_cell.length_c   1.000
_cell.angle_alpha   90.00
_cell.angle_beta   90.00
_cell.angle_gamma   90.00
#
_symmetry.space_group_name_H-M   'P 1'
#
loop_
_entity.id
_entity.type
_entity.pdbx_description
1 polymer ?
#
loop_
_entity_poly.entity_id
_entity_poly.type
_entity_poly.pdbx_seq_one_letter_code
_entity_poly.pdbx_strand_id
1 'polypeptide(L)'
;RFRVLILGRANAGKTTILERIAGAVMCVSRQTPSHLVGCSPVYHLQRGLHDVKNEIWFPSRPGFVFHDSRGFEAGSSEELDGVRRFVEDSSAATSLREQLHAIW
;
A
#
# COMPACT_ATOMS: atom_id res chain seq x y z
N ARG A 1 1.34 2.33 14.87
CA ARG A 1 0.41 2.68 13.78
C ARG A 1 -0.20 1.37 13.30
N PHE A 2 -1.49 1.37 12.98
CA PHE A 2 -2.21 0.20 12.51
C PHE A 2 -1.91 0.00 11.02
N ARG A 3 -1.36 -1.15 10.64
CA ARG A 3 -0.91 -1.45 9.27
C ARG A 3 -1.93 -2.32 8.54
N VAL A 4 -2.39 -1.84 7.38
CA VAL A 4 -3.38 -2.54 6.56
C VAL A 4 -2.80 -2.81 5.18
N LEU A 5 -2.85 -4.06 4.75
CA LEU A 5 -2.59 -4.44 3.36
C LEU A 5 -3.91 -4.48 2.60
N ILE A 6 -4.00 -3.73 1.50
CA ILE A 6 -5.12 -3.79 0.56
C ILE A 6 -4.73 -4.72 -0.59
N LEU A 7 -5.46 -5.83 -0.74
CA LEU A 7 -5.14 -6.92 -1.63
C LEU A 7 -6.22 -7.11 -2.70
N GLY A 8 -5.82 -7.40 -3.94
CA GLY A 8 -6.81 -7.69 -4.98
C GLY A 8 -6.29 -7.57 -6.40
N ARG A 9 -7.13 -8.01 -7.35
CA ARG A 9 -6.83 -7.99 -8.78
C ARG A 9 -6.53 -6.58 -9.30
N ALA A 10 -5.89 -6.50 -10.46
CA ALA A 10 -5.77 -5.26 -11.20
C ALA A 10 -7.16 -4.66 -11.47
N ASN A 11 -7.26 -3.34 -11.34
CA ASN A 11 -8.50 -2.58 -11.53
C ASN A 11 -9.68 -2.97 -10.61
N ALA A 12 -9.43 -3.68 -9.51
CA ALA A 12 -10.47 -4.03 -8.52
C ALA A 12 -10.95 -2.84 -7.64
N GLY A 13 -10.41 -1.63 -7.86
CA GLY A 13 -10.81 -0.43 -7.11
C GLY A 13 -10.03 -0.17 -5.82
N LYS A 14 -8.90 -0.85 -5.58
CA LYS A 14 -8.05 -0.67 -4.38
C LYS A 14 -7.66 0.79 -4.13
N THR A 15 -7.12 1.45 -5.16
CA THR A 15 -6.72 2.87 -5.08
C THR A 15 -7.92 3.77 -4.77
N THR A 16 -9.09 3.48 -5.36
CA THR A 16 -10.32 4.23 -5.08
C THR A 16 -10.75 4.09 -3.62
N ILE A 17 -10.61 2.91 -3.01
CA ILE A 17 -10.88 2.73 -1.57
C ILE A 17 -9.91 3.56 -0.74
N LEU A 18 -8.62 3.51 -1.06
CA LEU A 18 -7.60 4.31 -0.38
C LEU A 18 -7.88 5.81 -0.46
N GLU A 19 -8.26 6.33 -1.63
CA GLU A 19 -8.68 7.73 -1.83
C GLU A 19 -9.92 8.09 -0.99
N ARG A 20 -10.90 7.19 -0.90
CA ARG A 20 -12.09 7.41 -0.07
C ARG A 20 -11.74 7.44 1.42
N ILE A 21 -10.86 6.54 1.88
CA ILE A 21 -10.39 6.50 3.28
C ILE A 21 -9.63 7.78 3.65
N ALA A 22 -8.83 8.29 2.72
CA ALA A 22 -8.07 9.52 2.85
C ALA A 22 -8.94 10.76 3.07
N GLY A 23 -10.17 10.76 2.53
CA GLY A 23 -10.97 11.97 2.41
C GLY A 23 -10.38 13.01 1.44
N ALA A 24 -9.39 12.62 0.63
CA ALA A 24 -8.67 13.48 -0.32
C ALA A 24 -8.16 12.64 -1.50
N VAL A 25 -7.97 13.29 -2.66
CA VAL A 25 -7.26 12.67 -3.80
C VAL A 25 -5.80 12.47 -3.38
N MET A 26 -5.24 11.29 -3.63
CA MET A 26 -3.88 10.96 -3.24
C MET A 26 -2.87 11.80 -4.08
N CYS A 27 -1.76 12.33 -3.50
CA CYS A 27 -0.55 12.77 -4.28
C CYS A 27 0.79 12.20 -3.81
N VAL A 28 1.77 11.98 -4.69
CA VAL A 28 3.12 11.55 -4.28
C VAL A 28 4.00 12.76 -3.98
N SER A 29 4.32 13.01 -2.70
CA SER A 29 5.52 13.80 -2.36
C SER A 29 6.68 12.84 -2.12
N ARG A 30 7.63 12.77 -3.07
CA ARG A 30 8.91 12.07 -2.90
C ARG A 30 9.80 12.89 -1.98
N GLN A 31 9.56 12.85 -0.68
CA GLN A 31 10.58 13.30 0.27
C GLN A 31 11.68 12.24 0.44
N THR A 32 11.38 10.96 0.20
CA THR A 32 12.34 9.84 0.12
C THR A 32 11.79 8.68 -0.73
N PRO A 33 12.62 7.78 -1.30
CA PRO A 33 12.18 6.66 -2.14
C PRO A 33 11.27 5.63 -1.44
N SER A 34 11.26 5.59 -0.11
CA SER A 34 10.62 4.55 0.72
C SER A 34 9.31 4.97 1.39
N HIS A 35 8.92 6.25 1.33
CA HIS A 35 7.72 6.76 2.00
C HIS A 35 6.89 7.63 1.06
N LEU A 36 5.65 7.20 0.79
CA LEU A 36 4.70 7.94 -0.04
C LEU A 36 3.79 8.79 0.85
N VAL A 37 3.90 10.11 0.71
CA VAL A 37 3.12 11.07 1.49
C VAL A 37 1.87 11.47 0.74
N GLY A 38 0.69 11.02 1.17
CA GLY A 38 -0.59 11.36 0.55
C GLY A 38 -1.05 12.79 0.86
N CYS A 39 -0.81 13.74 -0.06
CA CYS A 39 -1.11 15.16 0.16
C CYS A 39 -1.83 15.90 -1.01
N SER A 40 -2.73 15.30 -1.81
CA SER A 40 -3.48 16.00 -2.90
C SER A 40 -2.68 16.69 -4.05
N PRO A 41 -3.25 16.81 -5.27
CA PRO A 41 -3.59 15.73 -6.19
C PRO A 41 -2.33 15.21 -6.93
N VAL A 42 -2.38 13.98 -7.45
CA VAL A 42 -1.39 13.30 -8.32
C VAL A 42 -0.62 12.15 -7.63
N TYR A 43 -1.28 11.03 -7.37
CA TYR A 43 -0.63 9.72 -7.51
C TYR A 43 -0.73 9.38 -8.98
N HIS A 44 0.24 9.84 -9.76
CA HIS A 44 0.58 9.10 -10.96
C HIS A 44 1.34 7.86 -10.48
N LEU A 45 0.57 6.84 -10.09
CA LEU A 45 1.03 5.45 -10.14
C LEU A 45 1.46 5.23 -11.59
N GLN A 46 2.73 5.44 -11.90
CA GLN A 46 3.26 4.90 -13.13
C GLN A 46 3.17 3.39 -12.93
N ARG A 47 2.14 2.77 -13.55
CA ARG A 47 1.92 1.32 -13.50
C ARG A 47 3.28 0.66 -13.77
N GLY A 48 3.76 -0.14 -12.82
CA GLY A 48 5.06 -0.81 -12.91
C GLY A 48 6.10 -0.43 -11.86
N LEU A 49 5.99 0.70 -11.14
CA LEU A 49 7.02 1.15 -10.17
C LEU A 49 6.67 0.91 -8.68
N HIS A 50 5.58 0.20 -8.39
CA HIS A 50 5.02 0.09 -7.04
C HIS A 50 5.42 -1.22 -6.36
N ASP A 51 6.07 -1.11 -5.20
CA ASP A 51 6.42 -2.19 -4.28
C ASP A 51 5.41 -2.21 -3.11
N VAL A 52 4.92 -3.40 -2.74
CA VAL A 52 4.02 -3.62 -1.60
C VAL A 52 4.62 -3.13 -0.28
N LYS A 53 5.95 -3.10 -0.17
CA LYS A 53 6.68 -2.60 1.00
C LYS A 53 6.58 -1.09 1.18
N ASN A 54 6.20 -0.35 0.12
CA ASN A 54 6.02 1.09 0.21
C ASN A 54 4.87 1.44 1.15
N GLU A 55 5.15 2.32 2.09
CA GLU A 55 4.16 2.82 3.04
C GLU A 55 3.37 3.97 2.42
N ILE A 56 2.05 3.86 2.49
CA ILE A 56 1.10 4.92 2.16
C ILE A 56 0.59 5.50 3.48
N TRP A 57 0.85 6.78 3.72
CA TRP A 57 0.29 7.51 4.87
C TRP A 57 -0.61 8.64 4.43
N PHE A 58 -1.60 8.93 5.28
CA PHE A 58 -2.52 10.04 5.11
C PHE A 58 -2.42 10.96 6.34
N PRO A 59 -2.18 12.27 6.16
CA PRO A 59 -2.24 13.24 7.24
C PRO A 59 -3.59 13.26 7.96
N SER A 60 -4.68 12.99 7.23
CA SER A 60 -6.04 12.86 7.77
C SER A 60 -6.28 11.60 8.59
N ARG A 61 -5.39 10.59 8.50
CA ARG A 61 -5.48 9.30 9.21
C ARG A 61 -4.11 8.93 9.81
N PRO A 62 -3.55 9.73 10.74
CA PRO A 62 -2.16 9.57 11.21
C PRO A 62 -1.90 8.25 11.98
N GLY A 63 -2.96 7.59 12.44
CA GLY A 63 -2.89 6.29 13.12
C GLY A 63 -2.67 5.10 12.18
N PHE A 64 -2.85 5.27 10.87
CA PHE A 64 -2.85 4.18 9.89
C PHE A 64 -1.65 4.26 8.93
N VAL A 65 -1.22 3.08 8.48
CA VAL A 65 -0.30 2.90 7.35
C VAL A 65 -0.93 1.88 6.41
N PHE A 66 -0.97 2.19 5.13
CA PHE A 66 -1.53 1.32 4.11
C PHE A 66 -0.43 0.79 3.20
N HIS A 67 -0.61 -0.44 2.76
CA HIS A 67 0.20 -1.12 1.74
C HIS A 67 -0.74 -1.55 0.61
N ASP A 68 -0.34 -1.35 -0.65
CA ASP A 68 -1.12 -1.77 -1.83
C ASP A 68 -0.42 -2.96 -2.50
N SER A 69 -1.14 -4.08 -2.66
CA SER A 69 -0.60 -5.34 -3.18
C SER A 69 -0.16 -5.31 -4.64
N ARG A 70 -0.37 -4.18 -5.34
CA ARG A 70 -0.45 -4.11 -6.81
C ARG A 70 -1.61 -4.98 -7.32
N GLY A 71 -2.09 -4.68 -8.51
CA GLY A 71 -3.08 -5.51 -9.16
C GLY A 71 -2.51 -6.85 -9.59
N PHE A 72 -3.08 -7.97 -9.14
CA PHE A 72 -2.77 -9.26 -9.75
C PHE A 72 -3.34 -9.31 -11.17
N GLU A 73 -2.49 -9.58 -12.15
CA GLU A 73 -2.84 -9.77 -13.55
C GLU A 73 -2.78 -11.25 -13.92
N ALA A 74 -3.58 -11.67 -14.91
CA ALA A 74 -3.57 -13.05 -15.35
C ALA A 74 -2.29 -13.34 -16.14
N GLY A 75 -1.55 -14.38 -15.75
CA GLY A 75 -0.32 -14.81 -16.45
C GLY A 75 1.00 -14.39 -15.79
N SER A 76 0.94 -13.71 -14.64
CA SER A 76 2.10 -13.32 -13.83
C SER A 76 1.88 -13.75 -12.37
N SER A 77 2.86 -14.40 -11.75
CA SER A 77 2.83 -14.77 -10.32
C SER A 77 3.72 -13.88 -9.46
N GLU A 78 4.53 -13.04 -10.10
CA GLU A 78 5.54 -12.20 -9.47
C GLU A 78 4.92 -11.25 -8.44
N GLU A 79 3.77 -10.63 -8.74
CA GLU A 79 3.08 -9.81 -7.74
C GLU A 79 2.55 -10.63 -6.58
N LEU A 80 2.01 -11.83 -6.83
CA LEU A 80 1.48 -12.70 -5.79
C LEU A 80 2.59 -13.20 -4.86
N ASP A 81 3.73 -13.60 -5.42
CA ASP A 81 4.90 -14.03 -4.66
C ASP A 81 5.50 -12.89 -3.84
N GLY A 82 5.56 -11.67 -4.40
CA GLY A 82 6.01 -10.48 -3.69
C GLY A 82 5.13 -10.16 -2.48
N VAL A 83 3.81 -10.24 -2.65
CA VAL A 83 2.84 -10.01 -1.57
C VAL A 83 2.91 -11.11 -0.53
N ARG A 84 3.04 -12.38 -0.94
CA ARG A 84 3.21 -13.50 -0.02
C ARG A 84 4.43 -13.32 0.87
N ARG A 85 5.59 -13.00 0.28
CA ARG A 85 6.82 -12.72 1.03
C ARG A 85 6.64 -11.56 1.99
N PHE A 86 5.96 -10.50 1.57
CA PHE A 86 5.68 -9.37 2.46
C PHE A 86 4.81 -9.74 3.66
N VAL A 87 3.79 -10.59 3.48
CA VAL A 87 2.97 -11.09 4.59
C VAL A 87 3.80 -11.97 5.53
N GLU A 88 4.61 -12.87 4.98
CA GLU A 88 5.52 -13.73 5.75
C GLU A 88 6.53 -12.90 6.56
N ASP A 89 7.24 -11.96 5.91
CA ASP A 89 8.17 -11.02 6.54
C ASP A 89 7.48 -10.23 7.67
N SER A 90 6.28 -9.70 7.40
CA SER A 90 5.50 -8.92 8.37
C SER A 90 5.05 -9.78 9.56
N SER A 91 4.75 -11.06 9.35
CA SER A 91 4.36 -11.98 10.42
C SER A 91 5.54 -12.40 11.31
N ALA A 92 6.74 -12.48 10.72
CA ALA A 92 7.96 -12.84 11.42
C ALA A 92 8.57 -11.66 12.20
N ALA A 93 8.14 -10.42 11.92
CA ALA A 93 8.62 -9.24 12.62
C ALA A 93 8.34 -9.31 14.13
N THR A 94 9.35 -9.04 14.95
CA THR A 94 9.24 -9.04 16.42
C THR A 94 8.56 -7.79 16.97
N SER A 95 8.60 -6.70 16.21
CA SER A 95 8.00 -5.43 16.57
C SER A 95 6.55 -5.37 16.07
N LEU A 96 5.60 -5.17 16.98
CA LEU A 96 4.19 -4.91 16.64
C LEU A 96 4.03 -3.73 15.66
N ARG A 97 4.98 -2.79 15.63
CA ARG A 97 4.95 -1.65 14.72
C ARG A 97 5.27 -2.01 13.27
N GLU A 98 5.86 -3.18 13.02
CA GLU A 98 6.23 -3.66 11.69
C GLU A 98 5.25 -4.74 11.19
N GLN A 99 4.47 -5.34 12.09
CA GLN A 99 3.48 -6.34 11.74
C GLN A 99 2.27 -5.75 10.99
N LEU A 100 1.72 -6.54 10.07
CA LEU A 100 0.41 -6.28 9.49
C LEU A 100 -0.67 -6.54 10.54
N HIS A 101 -1.60 -5.60 10.67
CA HIS A 101 -2.71 -5.69 11.62
C HIS A 101 -4.00 -6.15 10.95
N ALA A 102 -4.13 -5.90 9.64
CA ALA A 102 -5.26 -6.37 8.83
C ALA A 102 -4.85 -6.57 7.37
N ILE A 103 -5.52 -7.49 6.69
CA ILE A 103 -5.49 -7.69 5.25
C ILE A 103 -6.94 -7.54 4.76
N TRP A 104 -7.15 -6.66 3.78
CA TRP A 104 -8.45 -6.34 3.20
C TRP A 104 -8.46 -6.61 1.70
#